data_AF-A0A8T6RDK7-F1
#
_entry.id   AF-A0A8T6RDK7-F1
#
_cell.length_a   1.000
_cell.length_b   1.000
_cell.length_c   1.000
_cell.angle_alpha   90.00
_cell.angle_beta   90.00
_cell.angle_gamma   90.00
#
_symmetry.space_group_name_H-M   'P 1'
#
loop_
_entity.id
_entity.type
_entity.pdbx_description
1 polymer ?
#
loop_
_entity_poly.entity_id
_entity_poly.type
_entity_poly.pdbx_seq_one_letter_code
_entity_poly.pdbx_strand_id
1 'polypeptide(L)'
;AYVKKERMSTIEAIGFLKEEGAVPVIAHPLSVGFPDLREFLIEMKKMGLLGVESEYNYRPMKVAVSSEDVGKASLGLNLIQTGGSDYHGNQLMAKLGSVTVPTEIIEKIRKAADR
;
A
#
# COMPACT_ATOMS: atom_id res chain seq x y z
N ALA A 1 7.42 -20.98 20.82
CA ALA A 1 7.32 -21.62 19.49
C ALA A 1 6.60 -20.67 18.53
N TYR A 2 6.96 -20.64 17.25
CA TYR A 2 6.23 -19.92 16.19
C TYR A 2 5.37 -20.93 15.41
N VAL A 3 4.10 -20.61 15.18
CA VAL A 3 3.20 -21.41 14.33
C VAL A 3 2.86 -20.59 13.09
N LYS A 4 3.08 -21.17 11.91
CA LYS A 4 2.79 -20.50 10.64
C LYS A 4 1.28 -20.29 10.52
N LYS A 5 0.87 -19.04 10.30
CA LYS A 5 -0.52 -18.69 9.99
C LYS A 5 -0.77 -18.88 8.49
N GLU A 6 -1.86 -19.54 8.14
CA GLU A 6 -2.35 -19.56 6.75
C GLU A 6 -2.81 -18.15 6.35
N ARG A 7 -2.37 -17.71 5.17
CA ARG A 7 -2.67 -16.39 4.64
C ARG A 7 -3.24 -16.55 3.24
N MET A 8 -4.25 -15.74 2.93
CA MET A 8 -4.73 -15.53 1.57
C MET A 8 -3.60 -14.96 0.70
N SER A 9 -3.50 -15.38 -0.56
CA SER A 9 -2.56 -14.78 -1.49
C SER A 9 -2.96 -13.34 -1.82
N THR A 10 -1.99 -12.51 -2.22
CA THR A 10 -2.27 -11.11 -2.60
C THR A 10 -3.30 -11.04 -3.73
N ILE A 11 -3.25 -11.98 -4.68
CA ILE A 11 -4.17 -12.04 -5.81
C ILE A 11 -5.60 -12.34 -5.34
N GLU A 12 -5.77 -13.35 -4.48
CA GLU A 12 -7.08 -13.67 -3.89
C GLU A 12 -7.62 -12.49 -3.08
N ALA A 13 -6.77 -11.80 -2.32
CA ALA A 13 -7.17 -10.64 -1.52
C ALA A 13 -7.63 -9.46 -2.40
N ILE A 14 -6.93 -9.19 -3.51
CA ILE A 14 -7.35 -8.16 -4.48
C ILE A 14 -8.70 -8.53 -5.09
N GLY A 15 -8.89 -9.79 -5.48
CA GLY A 15 -10.16 -10.29 -6.03
C GLY A 15 -11.31 -10.12 -5.05
N PHE A 16 -11.15 -10.63 -3.83
CA PHE A 16 -12.13 -10.54 -2.76
C PHE A 16 -12.51 -9.08 -2.42
N LEU A 17 -11.52 -8.20 -2.21
CA LEU A 17 -11.80 -6.80 -1.91
C LEU A 17 -12.57 -6.11 -3.04
N LYS A 18 -12.28 -6.44 -4.30
CA LYS A 18 -13.06 -5.92 -5.41
C LYS A 18 -14.49 -6.46 -5.40
N GLU A 19 -14.70 -7.74 -5.15
CA GLU A 19 -16.07 -8.29 -5.11
C GLU A 19 -16.94 -7.58 -4.08
N GLU A 20 -16.36 -7.19 -2.95
CA GLU A 20 -17.01 -6.41 -1.89
C GLU A 20 -17.12 -4.90 -2.16
N GLY A 21 -16.76 -4.43 -3.36
CA GLY A 21 -16.80 -3.00 -3.71
C GLY A 21 -15.71 -2.15 -3.03
N ALA A 22 -14.73 -2.78 -2.39
CA ALA A 22 -13.61 -2.08 -1.76
C ALA A 22 -12.53 -1.68 -2.78
N VAL A 23 -11.60 -0.84 -2.32
CA VAL A 23 -10.45 -0.36 -3.10
C VAL A 23 -9.19 -1.05 -2.59
N PRO A 24 -8.62 -2.03 -3.33
CA PRO A 24 -7.42 -2.72 -2.91
C PRO A 24 -6.20 -1.80 -3.00
N VAL A 25 -5.43 -1.75 -1.91
CA VAL A 25 -4.22 -0.94 -1.77
C VAL A 25 -3.10 -1.80 -1.20
N ILE A 26 -1.91 -1.77 -1.81
CA ILE A 26 -0.71 -2.37 -1.21
C ILE A 26 -0.18 -1.41 -0.13
N ALA A 27 -0.24 -1.83 1.13
CA ALA A 27 0.32 -1.10 2.26
C ALA A 27 1.84 -1.25 2.32
N HIS A 28 2.52 -0.15 2.68
CA HIS A 28 3.96 0.02 2.90
C HIS A 28 4.82 -1.00 2.15
N PRO A 29 4.81 -0.99 0.79
CA PRO A 29 5.37 -2.06 -0.02
C PRO A 29 6.83 -2.37 0.33
N LEU A 30 7.64 -1.37 0.66
CA LEU A 30 9.07 -1.58 0.93
C LEU A 30 9.33 -2.35 2.26
N SER A 31 8.30 -2.60 3.07
CA SER A 31 8.40 -3.46 4.26
C SER A 31 8.60 -4.94 3.94
N VAL A 32 8.28 -5.34 2.70
CA VAL A 32 8.51 -6.68 2.19
C VAL A 32 9.54 -6.60 1.07
N GLY A 33 10.49 -7.53 1.06
CA GLY A 33 11.53 -7.56 0.03
C GLY A 33 10.94 -7.94 -1.32
N PHE A 34 11.14 -7.08 -2.32
CA PHE A 34 10.80 -7.36 -3.71
C PHE A 34 12.08 -7.38 -4.56
N PRO A 35 12.22 -8.32 -5.51
CA PRO A 35 13.25 -8.23 -6.54
C PRO A 35 13.08 -6.99 -7.41
N ASP A 36 11.84 -6.70 -7.84
CA ASP A 36 11.46 -5.49 -8.59
C ASP A 36 10.05 -5.02 -8.16
N LEU A 37 9.98 -3.86 -7.51
CA LEU A 37 8.71 -3.28 -7.06
C LEU A 37 7.81 -2.89 -8.22
N ARG A 38 8.37 -2.38 -9.32
CA ARG A 38 7.58 -1.91 -10.47
C ARG A 38 6.91 -3.08 -11.17
N GLU A 39 7.66 -4.16 -11.40
CA GLU A 39 7.11 -5.37 -12.00
C GLU A 39 5.98 -5.93 -11.14
N PHE A 40 6.20 -6.02 -9.82
CA PHE A 40 5.16 -6.43 -8.87
C PHE A 40 3.90 -5.55 -8.97
N LEU A 41 4.04 -4.22 -8.98
CA LEU A 41 2.89 -3.31 -9.10
C LEU A 41 2.15 -3.46 -10.44
N ILE A 42 2.87 -3.72 -11.54
CA ILE A 42 2.27 -3.99 -12.86
C ILE A 42 1.43 -5.27 -12.80
N GLU A 43 1.95 -6.35 -12.22
CA GLU A 43 1.22 -7.60 -12.07
C GLU A 43 -0.01 -7.43 -11.20
N MET A 44 0.12 -6.80 -10.03
CA MET A 44 -1.02 -6.57 -9.14
C MET A 44 -2.06 -5.64 -9.78
N LYS A 45 -1.64 -4.66 -10.59
CA LYS A 45 -2.55 -3.81 -11.37
C LYS A 45 -3.38 -4.62 -12.36
N LYS A 46 -2.77 -5.58 -13.06
CA LYS A 46 -3.50 -6.49 -13.97
C LYS A 46 -4.56 -7.31 -13.22
N MET A 47 -4.31 -7.65 -11.96
CA MET A 47 -5.26 -8.35 -11.09
C MET A 47 -6.34 -7.43 -10.49
N GLY A 48 -6.23 -6.11 -10.68
CA GLY A 48 -7.24 -5.15 -10.24
C GLY A 48 -6.83 -4.29 -9.05
N LEU A 49 -5.54 -4.20 -8.73
CA LEU A 49 -5.06 -3.24 -7.72
C LEU A 49 -5.45 -1.80 -8.11
N LEU A 50 -5.90 -1.02 -7.12
CA LEU A 50 -6.37 0.35 -7.32
C LEU A 50 -5.50 1.40 -6.62
N GLY A 51 -4.71 1.03 -5.62
CA GLY A 51 -3.79 1.96 -4.97
C GLY A 51 -2.51 1.32 -4.42
N VAL A 52 -1.60 2.17 -4.01
CA VAL A 52 -0.36 1.82 -3.32
C VAL A 52 -0.08 2.87 -2.25
N GLU A 53 0.43 2.45 -1.11
CA GLU A 53 0.91 3.37 -0.08
C GLU A 53 2.30 3.90 -0.47
N SER A 54 2.33 5.12 -0.99
CA SER A 54 3.58 5.81 -1.33
C SER A 54 4.07 6.68 -0.18
N GLU A 55 3.16 7.33 0.55
CA GLU A 55 3.52 8.15 1.71
C GLU A 55 3.62 7.28 2.96
N TYR A 56 4.84 6.90 3.35
CA TYR A 56 5.11 6.11 4.56
C TYR A 56 6.50 6.42 5.14
N ASN A 57 6.66 6.38 6.47
CA ASN A 57 7.96 6.60 7.11
C ASN A 57 8.76 5.29 7.25
N TYR A 58 9.57 4.98 6.25
CA TYR A 58 10.43 3.78 6.27
C TYR A 58 11.72 3.92 7.11
N ARG A 59 12.02 5.10 7.68
CA ARG A 59 13.28 5.33 8.43
C ARG A 59 13.52 4.33 9.56
N PRO A 60 12.52 3.91 10.36
CA PRO A 60 12.72 2.92 11.42
C PRO A 60 13.17 1.55 10.88
N MET A 61 12.81 1.21 9.63
CA MET A 61 13.13 -0.08 9.00
C MET A 61 14.55 -0.12 8.42
N LYS A 62 15.29 1.00 8.42
CA LYS A 62 16.66 1.12 7.88
C LYS A 62 16.80 0.62 6.44
N VAL A 63 15.74 0.72 5.65
CA VAL A 63 15.77 0.39 4.23
C VAL A 63 16.42 1.54 3.44
N ALA A 64 17.19 1.21 2.41
CA ALA A 64 17.86 2.19 1.55
C ALA A 64 16.91 2.88 0.54
N VAL A 65 15.67 2.40 0.47
CA VAL A 65 14.58 2.84 -0.41
C VAL A 65 13.60 3.71 0.37
N SER A 66 12.88 4.57 -0.34
CA SER A 66 12.03 5.63 0.22
C SER A 66 10.64 5.68 -0.43
N SER A 67 9.76 6.50 0.15
CA SER A 67 8.47 6.88 -0.42
C SER A 67 8.56 7.30 -1.89
N GLU A 68 9.64 7.99 -2.27
CA GLU A 68 9.88 8.45 -3.64
C GLU A 68 10.04 7.29 -4.62
N ASP A 69 10.67 6.19 -4.19
CA ASP A 69 10.88 5.00 -5.02
C ASP A 69 9.56 4.27 -5.30
N VAL A 70 8.65 4.25 -4.31
CA VAL A 70 7.28 3.75 -4.50
C VAL A 70 6.52 4.64 -5.47
N GLY A 71 6.65 5.97 -5.31
CA GLY A 71 6.10 6.95 -6.23
C GLY A 71 6.54 6.69 -7.68
N LYS A 72 7.86 6.57 -7.90
CA LYS A 72 8.48 6.25 -9.20
C LYS A 72 7.99 4.92 -9.78
N ALA A 73 7.95 3.86 -8.98
CA ALA A 73 7.49 2.54 -9.41
C ALA A 73 6.02 2.57 -9.88
N SER A 74 5.18 3.38 -9.23
CA SER A 74 3.75 3.54 -9.55
C SER A 74 3.44 4.43 -10.77
N LEU A 75 4.43 5.16 -11.29
CA LEU A 75 4.23 6.08 -12.42
C LEU A 75 3.67 5.35 -13.65
N GLY A 76 2.60 5.92 -14.22
CA GLY A 76 1.90 5.40 -15.39
C GLY A 76 0.93 4.24 -15.11
N LEU A 77 0.82 3.76 -13.86
CA LEU A 77 -0.07 2.64 -13.51
C LEU A 77 -1.48 3.06 -13.11
N ASN A 78 -1.76 4.37 -13.03
CA ASN A 78 -3.01 4.95 -12.55
C ASN A 78 -3.46 4.31 -11.22
N LEU A 79 -2.52 4.22 -10.28
CA LEU A 79 -2.75 3.78 -8.91
C LEU A 79 -2.98 5.01 -8.03
N ILE A 80 -3.94 4.93 -7.13
CA ILE A 80 -4.15 5.93 -6.09
C ILE A 80 -2.95 5.86 -5.13
N GLN A 81 -2.22 6.95 -5.02
CA GLN A 81 -1.13 7.11 -4.05
C GLN A 81 -1.73 7.47 -2.69
N THR A 82 -1.60 6.55 -1.74
CA THR A 82 -2.13 6.65 -0.38
C THR A 82 -1.01 6.80 0.65
N GLY A 83 -1.37 7.00 1.92
CA GLY A 83 -0.42 7.15 3.00
C GLY A 83 -1.03 6.94 4.37
N GLY A 84 -0.19 6.55 5.31
CA GLY A 84 -0.58 6.27 6.69
C GLY A 84 0.62 6.23 7.62
N SER A 85 0.38 6.52 8.89
CA SER A 85 1.43 6.45 9.90
C SER A 85 1.68 5.03 10.40
N ASP A 86 0.77 4.09 10.16
CA ASP A 86 0.85 2.72 10.68
C ASP A 86 1.06 2.68 12.21
N TYR A 87 0.25 3.47 12.91
CA TYR A 87 0.35 3.67 14.35
C TYR A 87 -0.21 2.47 15.12
N HIS A 88 0.61 1.89 15.99
CA HIS A 88 0.31 0.68 16.77
C HIS A 88 0.12 0.95 18.28
N GLY A 89 -0.26 2.17 18.68
CA GLY A 89 -0.54 2.49 20.09
C GLY A 89 0.67 2.96 20.91
N ASN A 90 1.89 2.79 20.41
CA ASN A 90 3.11 3.32 21.03
C ASN A 90 3.85 4.22 20.04
N GLN A 91 4.55 5.24 20.54
CA GLN A 91 5.26 6.22 19.70
C GLN A 91 6.64 5.73 19.24
N LEU A 92 6.99 4.45 19.47
CA LEU A 92 8.33 3.92 19.19
C LEU A 92 8.55 3.71 17.69
N MET A 93 7.53 3.23 16.97
CA MET A 93 7.59 2.96 15.54
C MET A 93 7.03 4.11 14.69
N ALA A 94 5.92 4.70 15.13
CA ALA A 94 5.29 5.83 14.46
C ALA A 94 4.46 6.67 15.44
N LYS A 95 4.20 7.94 15.13
CA LYS A 95 3.24 8.77 15.87
C LYS A 95 1.96 8.86 15.05
N LEU A 96 0.80 8.83 15.70
CA LEU A 96 -0.46 9.04 15.02
C LEU A 96 -0.43 10.36 14.24
N GLY A 97 -0.75 10.31 12.94
CA GLY A 97 -0.74 11.49 12.07
C GLY A 97 0.65 12.00 11.68
N SER A 98 1.74 11.25 11.94
CA SER A 98 3.08 11.65 11.47
C SER A 98 3.28 11.54 9.95
N VAL A 99 2.36 10.84 9.28
CA VAL A 99 2.28 10.73 7.83
C VAL A 99 0.81 10.94 7.46
N THR A 100 0.57 11.82 6.50
CA THR A 100 -0.77 12.20 6.04
C THR A 100 -0.76 12.36 4.53
N VAL A 101 -1.92 12.22 3.91
CA VAL A 101 -2.15 12.57 2.50
C VAL A 101 -3.18 13.69 2.39
N PRO A 102 -3.19 14.45 1.26
CA PRO A 102 -4.24 15.42 1.00
C PRO A 102 -5.63 14.78 1.02
N THR A 103 -6.64 15.50 1.51
CA THR A 103 -8.02 14.99 1.66
C THR A 103 -8.63 14.55 0.33
N GLU A 104 -8.17 15.10 -0.80
CA GLU A 104 -8.57 14.73 -2.15
C GLU A 104 -8.29 13.25 -2.47
N ILE A 105 -7.35 12.61 -1.77
CA ILE A 105 -7.10 11.17 -1.90
C ILE A 105 -8.31 10.36 -1.39
N ILE A 106 -9.00 10.83 -0.35
CA ILE A 106 -10.23 10.19 0.17
C ILE A 106 -11.30 10.21 -0.91
N GLU A 107 -11.46 11.33 -1.61
CA GLU A 107 -12.43 11.45 -2.71
C GLU A 107 -12.06 10.56 -3.91
N LYS A 108 -10.77 10.39 -4.21
CA LYS A 108 -10.32 9.41 -5.22
C LYS A 108 -10.66 7.98 -4.82
N ILE A 109 -10.50 7.62 -3.55
CA ILE A 109 -10.86 6.30 -3.02
C ILE A 109 -12.37 6.08 -3.11
N ARG A 110 -13.18 7.06 -2.67
CA ARG A 110 -14.65 6.98 -2.78
C ARG A 110 -15.11 6.75 -4.21
N LYS A 111 -14.63 7.57 -5.15
CA LYS A 111 -14.94 7.41 -6.58
C LYS A 111 -14.50 6.06 -7.14
N ALA A 112 -13.38 5.51 -6.68
CA ALA A 112 -12.92 4.20 -7.12
C ALA A 112 -13.75 3.04 -6.55
N ALA A 113 -14.38 3.24 -5.40
CA ALA A 113 -15.32 2.28 -4.80
C ALA A 113 -16.70 2.32 -5.48
N ASP A 114 -17.15 3.51 -5.89
CA ASP A 114 -18.51 3.74 -6.42
C ASP A 114 -18.79 3.18 -7.83
N ARG A 115 -17.75 2.77 -8.57
CA ARG A 115 -17.77 2.18 -9.93
C ARG A 115 -18.60 2.92 -10.97
#